data_AF-S7HTZ3-F1
#
_entry.id   AF-S7HTZ3-F1
#
_cell.length_a   1.000
_cell.length_b   1.000
_cell.length_c   1.000
_cell.angle_alpha   90.00
_cell.angle_beta   90.00
_cell.angle_gamma   90.00
#
_symmetry.space_group_name_H-M   'P 1'
#
loop_
_entity.id
_entity.type
_entity.pdbx_description
1 polymer ?
#
loop_
_entity_poly.entity_id
_entity_poly.type
_entity_poly.pdbx_seq_one_letter_code
_entity_poly.pdbx_strand_id
1 'polypeptide(L)'
;MGIDEYEVIRLIDWVGLTQEQCAAQINVARTTVTGIYDSARHKLADALIHGKRLVIEGGHIQVCERSGTCCHTCCRAGKKNTKENDPNE
;
A
#
# COMPACT_ATOMS: atom_id res chain seq x y z
N MET A 1 -2.92 -4.00 14.23
CA MET A 1 -2.25 -3.73 12.94
C MET A 1 -3.15 -2.77 12.16
N GLY A 2 -2.62 -1.67 11.64
CA GLY A 2 -3.40 -0.72 10.84
C GLY A 2 -3.72 -1.27 9.45
N ILE A 3 -4.71 -0.67 8.78
CA ILE A 3 -5.03 -1.06 7.40
C ILE A 3 -3.90 -0.72 6.43
N ASP A 4 -3.17 0.37 6.64
CA ASP A 4 -2.01 0.72 5.79
C ASP A 4 -0.92 -0.34 5.89
N GLU A 5 -0.68 -0.87 7.10
CA GLU A 5 0.27 -1.96 7.35
C GLU A 5 -0.16 -3.24 6.63
N TYR A 6 -1.45 -3.58 6.71
CA TYR A 6 -2.00 -4.72 5.98
C TYR A 6 -1.86 -4.54 4.46
N GLU A 7 -2.20 -3.36 3.95
CA GLU A 7 -2.19 -3.09 2.52
C GLU A 7 -0.78 -3.13 1.95
N VAL A 8 0.22 -2.60 2.66
CA VAL A 8 1.63 -2.67 2.25
C VAL A 8 2.10 -4.13 2.18
N ILE A 9 1.74 -4.97 3.16
CA ILE A 9 2.05 -6.41 3.12
C ILE A 9 1.36 -7.08 1.93
N ARG A 10 0.08 -6.76 1.69
CA ARG A 10 -0.67 -7.30 0.54
C ARG A 10 -0.02 -6.89 -0.79
N LEU A 11 0.37 -5.64 -0.96
CA LEU A 11 0.93 -5.13 -2.21
C LEU A 11 2.34 -5.64 -2.47
N ILE A 12 3.19 -5.66 -1.45
CA ILE A 12 4.59 -6.07 -1.60
C ILE A 12 4.70 -7.59 -1.58
N ASP A 13 4.23 -8.26 -0.53
CA ASP A 13 4.51 -9.68 -0.32
C ASP A 13 3.55 -10.60 -1.11
N TRP A 14 2.29 -10.21 -1.28
CA TRP A 14 1.30 -11.03 -2.00
C TRP A 14 1.20 -10.69 -3.49
N VAL A 15 1.10 -9.41 -3.85
CA VAL A 15 1.02 -8.98 -5.26
C VAL A 15 2.42 -8.95 -5.91
N GLY A 16 3.49 -8.78 -5.13
CA GLY A 16 4.87 -8.75 -5.63
C GLY A 16 5.33 -7.38 -6.15
N LEU A 17 4.74 -6.28 -5.67
CA LEU A 17 5.14 -4.93 -6.06
C LEU A 17 6.42 -4.48 -5.36
N THR A 18 7.17 -3.59 -6.00
CA THR A 18 8.30 -2.91 -5.33
C THR A 18 7.81 -1.86 -4.32
N GLN A 19 8.67 -1.44 -3.38
CA GLN A 19 8.31 -0.40 -2.41
C GLN A 19 7.93 0.92 -3.10
N GLU A 20 8.57 1.26 -4.22
CA GLU A 20 8.25 2.45 -5.01
C GLU A 20 6.86 2.34 -5.66
N GLN A 21 6.52 1.17 -6.20
CA GLN A 21 5.20 0.92 -6.79
C GLN A 21 4.10 0.93 -5.73
N CYS A 22 4.38 0.33 -4.56
CA CYS A 22 3.49 0.37 -3.41
C CYS A 22 3.27 1.82 -2.94
N ALA A 23 4.34 2.62 -2.84
CA ALA A 23 4.27 4.03 -2.46
C ALA A 23 3.42 4.86 -3.42
N ALA A 24 3.57 4.63 -4.72
CA ALA A 24 2.72 5.24 -5.74
C ALA A 24 1.25 4.82 -5.60
N GLN A 25 1.00 3.55 -5.26
CA GLN A 25 -0.36 3.01 -5.16
C GLN A 25 -1.12 3.51 -3.92
N ILE A 26 -0.46 3.65 -2.78
CA ILE A 26 -1.08 4.18 -1.55
C ILE A 26 -0.88 5.69 -1.39
N ASN A 27 -0.29 6.36 -2.39
CA ASN A 27 -0.06 7.81 -2.46
C ASN A 27 0.68 8.39 -1.23
N VAL A 28 1.78 7.75 -0.84
CA VAL A 28 2.66 8.22 0.25
C VAL A 28 4.11 8.26 -0.20
N ALA A 29 4.98 8.92 0.57
CA ALA A 29 6.40 8.91 0.28
C ALA A 29 7.00 7.50 0.41
N ARG A 30 7.98 7.18 -0.43
CA ARG A 30 8.71 5.89 -0.39
C ARG A 30 9.24 5.56 1.01
N THR A 31 9.81 6.55 1.69
CA THR A 31 10.34 6.40 3.07
C THR A 31 9.24 6.04 4.08
N THR A 32 8.04 6.58 3.90
CA THR A 32 6.86 6.22 4.69
C THR A 32 6.48 4.76 4.48
N VAL A 33 6.48 4.28 3.23
CA VAL A 33 6.22 2.86 2.92
C VAL A 33 7.24 1.94 3.57
N THR A 34 8.53 2.29 3.52
CA THR A 34 9.57 1.50 4.17
C THR A 34 9.30 1.35 5.67
N GLY A 35 8.96 2.45 6.35
CA GLY A 35 8.61 2.42 7.78
C GLY A 35 7.35 1.60 8.10
N ILE A 36 6.30 1.76 7.29
CA ILE A 36 5.06 0.98 7.43
C ILE A 36 5.34 -0.51 7.20
N TYR A 37 6.11 -0.85 6.17
CA TYR A 37 6.47 -2.22 5.83
C TYR A 37 7.25 -2.90 6.95
N ASP A 38 8.26 -2.22 7.51
CA ASP A 38 9.06 -2.78 8.61
C ASP A 38 8.22 -2.97 9.88
N SER A 39 7.35 -2.02 10.22
CA SER A 39 6.43 -2.16 11.35
C SER A 39 5.45 -3.32 11.15
N ALA A 40 4.89 -3.44 9.95
CA ALA A 40 3.96 -4.51 9.58
C ALA A 40 4.62 -5.89 9.69
N ARG A 41 5.83 -6.05 9.14
CA ARG A 41 6.59 -7.31 9.24
C ARG A 41 6.92 -7.68 10.67
N HIS A 42 7.29 -6.71 11.51
CA HIS A 42 7.56 -6.96 12.92
C HIS A 42 6.31 -7.47 13.66
N LYS A 43 5.16 -6.83 13.45
CA LYS A 43 3.88 -7.25 14.05
C LYS A 43 3.43 -8.62 13.56
N LEU A 44 3.63 -8.91 12.27
CA LEU A 44 3.37 -10.23 11.69
C LEU A 44 4.26 -11.31 12.34
N ALA A 45 5.57 -11.06 12.42
CA ALA A 45 6.51 -11.98 13.06
C ALA A 45 6.15 -12.20 14.54
N ASP A 46 5.86 -11.14 15.28
CA ASP A 46 5.45 -11.21 16.69
C ASP A 46 4.18 -12.05 16.88
N ALA A 47 3.19 -11.88 15.98
CA ALA A 47 1.97 -12.67 16.03
C ALA A 47 2.21 -14.15 15.72
N LEU A 48 3.04 -14.46 14.73
CA LEU A 48 3.38 -15.83 14.35
C LEU A 48 4.20 -16.55 15.43
N ILE A 49 5.21 -15.89 15.99
CA ILE A 49 6.11 -16.47 16.98
C ILE A 49 5.39 -16.73 18.30
N HIS A 50 4.58 -15.78 18.76
CA HIS A 50 3.91 -15.86 20.06
C HIS A 50 2.48 -16.40 19.99
N GLY A 51 2.00 -16.78 18.80
CA GLY A 51 0.62 -17.24 18.59
C GLY A 51 -0.43 -16.17 18.94
N LYS A 52 -0.09 -14.88 18.83
CA LYS A 52 -1.01 -13.80 19.16
C LYS A 52 -2.06 -13.65 18.08
N ARG A 53 -3.27 -13.24 18.48
CA ARG A 53 -4.31 -12.85 17.53
C ARG A 53 -3.88 -11.59 16.77
N LEU A 54 -3.75 -11.67 15.46
CA LEU A 54 -3.51 -10.53 14.60
C LEU A 54 -4.83 -9.79 14.34
N VAL A 55 -5.03 -8.65 14.99
CA VAL A 55 -6.21 -7.79 14.76
C VAL A 55 -5.83 -6.68 13.79
N ILE A 56 -6.65 -6.50 12.76
CA ILE A 56 -6.51 -5.44 11.76
C ILE A 56 -7.64 -4.44 11.99
N GLU A 57 -7.30 -3.22 12.39
CA GLU A 57 -8.27 -2.19 12.74
C GLU A 57 -7.69 -0.78 12.55
N GLY A 58 -8.58 0.19 12.34
CA GLY A 58 -8.23 1.59 12.11
C GLY A 58 -7.61 1.87 10.73
N GLY A 59 -7.16 3.11 10.51
CA GLY A 59 -6.56 3.56 9.25
C GLY A 59 -7.50 4.36 8.34
N HIS A 60 -6.92 5.05 7.37
CA HIS A 60 -7.65 5.87 6.40
C HIS A 60 -7.85 5.08 5.11
N ILE A 61 -9.02 4.44 4.98
CA ILE A 61 -9.37 3.71 3.76
C ILE A 61 -9.97 4.69 2.75
N GLN A 62 -9.46 4.69 1.53
CA GLN A 62 -10.14 5.28 0.38
C GLN A 62 -10.50 4.14 -0.59
N VAL A 63 -11.79 3.85 -0.67
CA VAL A 63 -12.29 2.81 -1.57
C VAL A 63 -12.38 3.42 -2.97
N CYS A 64 -11.79 2.74 -3.96
CA CYS A 64 -11.94 3.14 -5.35
C CYS A 64 -13.42 3.11 -5.74
N GLU A 65 -13.96 4.24 -6.19
CA GLU A 65 -15.37 4.37 -6.63
C GLU A 65 -15.72 3.43 -7.80
N ARG A 66 -14.71 2.95 -8.54
CA ARG A 66 -14.86 2.00 -9.65
C ARG A 66 -14.61 0.54 -9.25
N SER A 67 -14.61 0.22 -7.95
CA SER A 67 -14.36 -1.15 -7.45
C SER A 67 -15.30 -2.21 -8.05
N GLY A 68 -16.53 -1.85 -8.42
CA GLY A 68 -17.50 -2.76 -9.04
C GLY A 68 -17.22 -3.13 -10.51
N THR A 69 -16.36 -2.37 -11.22
CA THR A 69 -16.07 -2.58 -12.65
C THR A 69 -14.57 -2.56 -12.97
N CYS A 70 -13.69 -2.26 -12.01
CA CYS A 70 -12.24 -2.34 -12.24
C CYS A 70 -11.79 -3.80 -12.27
N CYS A 71 -11.30 -4.27 -13.43
CA CYS A 71 -10.43 -5.44 -13.45
C CYS A 71 -9.20 -5.11 -12.61
N HIS A 72 -8.96 -5.87 -11.54
CA HIS A 72 -7.86 -5.64 -10.59
C HIS A 72 -6.49 -5.52 -11.28
N THR A 73 -6.33 -6.19 -12.42
CA THR A 73 -5.15 -6.14 -13.31
C THR A 73 -4.97 -4.78 -14.02
N CYS A 74 -6.01 -3.95 -14.06
CA CYS A 74 -6.14 -2.74 -14.88
C CYS A 74 -6.18 -1.45 -14.07
N CYS A 75 -6.25 -1.52 -12.74
CA CYS A 75 -6.23 -0.34 -11.88
C CYS A 75 -4.82 0.29 -11.92
N ARG A 76 -4.62 1.19 -12.90
CA ARG A 76 -3.41 1.98 -13.19
C ARG A 76 -3.05 3.02 -12.12
N ALA A 77 -3.22 2.74 -10.83
CA ALA A 77 -2.58 3.55 -9.79
C ALA A 77 -1.04 3.52 -9.93
N GLY A 78 -0.49 2.52 -10.64
CA GLY A 78 0.92 2.45 -11.03
C GLY A 78 1.31 3.07 -12.38
N LYS A 79 0.43 3.81 -13.10
CA LYS A 79 0.82 4.51 -14.35
C LYS A 79 0.20 5.91 -14.47
N LYS A 80 0.79 6.88 -13.77
CA LYS A 80 0.90 8.26 -14.29
C LYS A 80 2.33 8.75 -14.11
N ASN A 81 3.17 8.44 -15.11
CA ASN A 81 4.17 9.42 -15.55
C ASN A 81 3.37 10.49 -16.29
N THR A 82 3.04 11.58 -15.63
CA THR A 82 2.62 12.80 -16.31
C THR A 82 3.68 13.84 -16.04
N LYS A 83 4.68 13.89 -16.94
CA LYS A 83 5.28 15.16 -17.28
C LYS A 83 4.19 15.94 -18.01
N GLU A 84 3.54 16.87 -17.33
CA GLU A 84 2.82 18.01 -17.93
C GLU A 84 3.29 19.21 -17.09
N ASN A 85 4.39 19.82 -17.54
CA ASN A 85 4.43 21.04 -18.34
C ASN A 85 4.21 22.29 -17.47
N ASP A 86 5.30 23.04 -17.34
CA ASP A 86 5.37 24.41 -16.83
C ASP A 86 4.19 25.26 -17.33
N PRO A 87 3.47 25.92 -16.42
CA PRO A 87 2.60 27.04 -16.75
C PRO A 87 3.25 28.33 -16.26
N ASN A 88 4.29 28.83 -16.95
CA ASN A 88 4.57 30.27 -17.02
C ASN A 88 5.65 30.62 -18.08
N GLU A 89 5.30 31.61 -18.92
CA GLU A 89 6.17 32.54 -19.66
C GLU A 89 7.28 32.02 -20.59
#